data_AF-A0A833S2K5-F1
#
_entry.id   AF-A0A833S2K5-F1
#
_cell.length_a   1.000
_cell.length_b   1.000
_cell.length_c   1.000
_cell.angle_alpha   90.00
_cell.angle_beta   90.00
_cell.angle_gamma   90.00
#
_symmetry.space_group_name_H-M   'P 1'
#
loop_
_entity.id
_entity.type
_entity.pdbx_description
1 polymer ?
#
loop_
_entity_poly.entity_id
_entity_poly.type
_entity_poly.pdbx_seq_one_letter_code
_entity_poly.pdbx_strand_id
1 'polypeptide(L)'
;MEVHLHSSTKTLEEFLSVDLLPNEVGGKAGSIVQMQEERIKEIDNKREWFLEEMKCGKVDESLRIGKSNIANDLFGVDGTFKKLDID
;
A
#
# COMPACT_ATOMS: atom_id res chain seq x y z
N MET A 1 5.47 -11.58 -0.11
CA MET A 1 5.47 -10.59 -1.21
C MET A 1 6.66 -10.94 -2.08
N GLU A 2 6.41 -11.30 -3.34
CA GLU A 2 7.46 -11.69 -4.29
C GLU A 2 7.70 -10.51 -5.23
N VAL A 3 8.97 -10.17 -5.47
CA VAL A 3 9.37 -9.03 -6.31
C VAL A 3 10.17 -9.59 -7.48
N HIS A 4 9.68 -9.35 -8.70
CA HIS A 4 10.37 -9.72 -9.93
C HIS A 4 11.04 -8.49 -10.54
N LEU A 5 12.32 -8.61 -10.89
CA LEU A 5 13.10 -7.57 -11.54
C LEU A 5 13.31 -7.96 -13.00
N HIS A 6 12.82 -7.14 -13.92
CA HIS A 6 12.91 -7.37 -15.35
C HIS A 6 13.88 -6.35 -15.97
N SER A 7 14.94 -6.82 -16.62
CA SER A 7 15.91 -5.95 -17.31
C SER A 7 15.44 -5.52 -18.70
N SER A 8 14.45 -6.22 -19.27
CA SER A 8 13.88 -5.90 -20.59
C SER A 8 12.40 -6.29 -20.68
N THR A 9 11.69 -5.76 -21.67
CA THR A 9 10.28 -6.11 -21.93
C THR A 9 10.09 -7.58 -22.27
N LYS A 10 11.07 -8.22 -22.90
CA LYS A 10 11.04 -9.67 -23.22
C LYS A 10 10.97 -10.54 -21.98
N THR A 11 11.67 -10.16 -20.91
CA THR A 11 11.61 -10.89 -19.63
C THR A 11 10.30 -10.62 -18.88
N LEU A 12 9.56 -9.57 -19.24
CA LEU A 12 8.25 -9.24 -18.68
C LEU A 12 7.13 -9.98 -19.41
N GLU A 13 7.28 -10.26 -20.71
CA GLU A 13 6.33 -10.99 -21.56
C GLU A 13 5.93 -12.37 -21.01
N GLU A 14 6.84 -13.03 -20.29
CA GLU A 14 6.58 -14.32 -19.64
C GLU A 14 5.58 -14.22 -18.47
N PHE A 15 5.40 -13.02 -17.92
CA PHE A 15 4.54 -12.76 -16.75
C PHE A 15 3.29 -11.96 -17.11
N LEU A 16 3.37 -11.08 -18.11
CA LEU A 16 2.29 -10.19 -18.52
C LEU A 16 2.37 -9.93 -20.03
N SER A 17 1.22 -9.96 -20.71
CA SER A 17 1.14 -9.61 -22.13
C SER A 17 1.52 -8.15 -22.37
N VAL A 18 2.41 -7.89 -23.34
CA VAL A 18 2.84 -6.53 -23.74
C VAL A 18 1.66 -5.67 -24.17
N ASP A 19 0.63 -6.28 -24.76
CA ASP A 19 -0.54 -5.54 -25.24
C ASP A 19 -1.29 -4.82 -24.10
N LEU A 20 -1.12 -5.26 -22.85
CA LEU A 20 -1.68 -4.61 -21.65
C LEU A 20 -0.87 -3.38 -21.20
N LEU A 21 0.31 -3.16 -21.76
CA LEU A 21 1.12 -2.00 -21.44
C LEU A 21 0.59 -0.76 -22.21
N PRO A 22 0.90 0.44 -21.70
CA PRO A 22 0.59 1.67 -22.41
C PRO A 22 1.32 1.77 -23.76
N ASN A 23 0.75 2.57 -24.65
CA ASN A 23 1.27 2.76 -26.01
C ASN A 23 2.70 3.33 -26.01
N GLU A 24 3.03 4.18 -25.04
CA GLU A 24 4.32 4.86 -24.91
C GLU A 24 5.48 3.91 -24.60
N VAL A 25 5.19 2.72 -24.09
CA VAL A 25 6.18 1.68 -23.77
C VAL A 25 6.08 0.46 -24.69
N GLY A 26 5.35 0.59 -25.81
CA GLY A 26 5.24 -0.43 -26.85
C GLY A 26 4.06 -1.40 -26.72
N GLY A 27 3.11 -1.11 -25.82
CA GLY A 27 1.85 -1.88 -25.71
C GLY A 27 0.69 -1.31 -26.52
N LYS A 28 -0.52 -1.78 -26.25
CA LYS A 28 -1.76 -1.41 -26.97
C LYS A 28 -2.93 -1.07 -26.04
N ALA A 29 -2.68 -0.86 -24.75
CA ALA A 29 -3.73 -0.63 -23.76
C ALA A 29 -4.32 0.79 -23.79
N GLY A 30 -3.72 1.71 -24.55
CA GLY A 30 -4.08 3.13 -24.57
C GLY A 30 -2.92 4.02 -24.14
N SER A 31 -3.15 5.34 -24.18
CA SER A 31 -2.14 6.30 -23.70
C SER A 31 -2.13 6.34 -22.17
N ILE A 32 -0.93 6.52 -21.59
CA ILE A 32 -0.77 6.77 -20.15
C ILE A 32 -1.70 7.88 -19.65
N VAL A 33 -1.87 8.96 -20.44
CA VAL A 33 -2.71 10.11 -20.05
C VAL A 33 -4.17 9.71 -19.92
N GLN A 34 -4.69 8.95 -20.90
CA GLN A 34 -6.07 8.48 -20.88
C GLN A 34 -6.33 7.55 -19.70
N MET A 35 -5.44 6.58 -19.48
CA MET A 35 -5.53 5.66 -18.35
C MET A 35 -5.48 6.39 -17.00
N GLN A 36 -4.69 7.45 -16.89
CA GLN A 36 -4.61 8.26 -15.68
C GLN A 36 -5.90 9.05 -15.44
N GLU A 37 -6.47 9.68 -16.47
CA GLU A 37 -7.74 10.38 -16.36
C GLU A 37 -8.90 9.45 -15.97
N GLU A 38 -8.96 8.26 -16.57
CA GLU A 38 -9.95 7.23 -16.22
C GLU A 38 -9.80 6.78 -14.76
N ARG A 39 -8.57 6.50 -14.33
CA ARG A 39 -8.29 6.11 -12.95
C ARG A 39 -8.68 7.17 -11.94
N ILE A 40 -8.40 8.45 -12.23
CA ILE A 40 -8.81 9.56 -11.36
C ILE A 40 -10.33 9.60 -11.23
N LYS A 41 -11.06 9.48 -12.35
CA LYS A 41 -12.53 9.44 -12.33
C LYS A 41 -13.06 8.26 -11.53
N GLU A 42 -12.46 7.07 -11.65
CA GLU A 42 -12.86 5.90 -10.84
C GLU A 42 -12.67 6.12 -9.34
N ILE A 43 -11.58 6.77 -8.94
CA ILE A 43 -11.31 7.12 -7.54
C ILE A 43 -12.33 8.15 -7.05
N ASP A 44 -12.57 9.21 -7.84
CA ASP A 44 -13.53 10.26 -7.51
C ASP A 44 -14.96 9.70 -7.38
N ASN A 45 -15.35 8.77 -8.25
CA ASN A 45 -16.65 8.09 -8.16
C ASN A 45 -16.81 7.27 -6.87
N LYS A 46 -15.70 6.82 -6.25
CA LYS A 46 -15.69 6.09 -4.98
C LYS A 46 -15.57 7.01 -3.76
N ARG A 47 -15.65 8.33 -3.93
CA ARG A 47 -15.53 9.30 -2.83
C ARG A 47 -16.44 8.99 -1.65
N GLU A 48 -17.70 8.65 -1.90
CA GLU A 48 -18.66 8.34 -0.83
C GLU A 48 -18.24 7.11 -0.02
N TRP A 49 -17.72 6.08 -0.70
CA TRP A 49 -17.17 4.89 -0.05
C TRP A 49 -16.01 5.24 0.88
N PHE A 50 -15.07 6.09 0.43
CA PHE A 50 -13.97 6.56 1.27
C PHE A 50 -14.44 7.39 2.47
N LEU A 51 -15.46 8.24 2.28
CA LEU A 51 -16.04 9.03 3.37
C LEU A 51 -16.71 8.15 4.42
N GLU A 52 -17.36 7.06 4.00
CA GLU A 52 -17.98 6.10 4.91
C GLU A 52 -16.94 5.26 5.65
N GLU A 53 -15.90 4.79 4.95
CA GLU A 53 -14.74 4.14 5.58
C GLU A 53 -14.10 5.03 6.64
N MET A 54 -13.93 6.33 6.35
CA MET A 54 -13.40 7.29 7.32
C MET A 54 -14.26 7.47 8.57
N LYS A 55 -15.58 7.24 8.48
CA LYS A 55 -16.48 7.33 9.65
C LYS A 55 -16.45 6.04 10.47
N CYS A 56 -16.50 4.90 9.81
CA CYS A 56 -16.77 3.60 10.44
C CYS A 56 -15.51 2.74 10.64
N GLY A 57 -14.45 2.97 9.88
CA GLY A 57 -13.19 2.20 9.91
C GLY A 57 -12.14 2.72 10.90
N LYS A 58 -12.44 3.78 11.64
CA LYS A 58 -11.52 4.32 12.65
C LYS A 58 -11.63 3.52 13.95
N VAL A 59 -10.50 2.98 14.39
CA VAL A 59 -10.37 2.36 15.71
C VAL A 59 -10.16 3.47 16.74
N ASP A 60 -11.02 3.53 17.75
CA ASP A 60 -10.77 4.37 18.92
C ASP A 60 -9.76 3.66 19.83
N GLU A 61 -8.50 4.05 19.73
CA GLU A 61 -7.41 3.49 20.54
C GLU A 61 -7.60 3.73 22.06
N SER A 62 -8.49 4.65 22.45
CA SER A 62 -8.86 4.85 23.86
C SER A 62 -9.68 3.69 24.42
N LEU A 63 -10.37 2.95 23.54
CA LEU A 63 -11.20 1.78 23.89
C LEU A 63 -10.42 0.46 23.78
N ARG A 64 -9.14 0.50 23.38
CA ARG A 64 -8.30 -0.70 23.30
C ARG A 64 -8.14 -1.31 24.69
N ILE A 65 -8.54 -2.57 24.84
CA ILE A 65 -8.40 -3.32 26.10
C ILE A 65 -6.93 -3.70 26.28
N GLY A 66 -6.22 -2.97 27.16
CA GLY A 66 -4.80 -3.17 27.47
C GLY A 66 -4.10 -1.85 27.81
N LYS A 67 -2.90 -1.88 28.39
CA LYS A 67 -2.10 -0.66 28.61
C LYS A 67 -1.64 -0.13 27.24
N SER A 68 -2.15 1.02 26.83
CA SER A 68 -1.76 1.69 25.59
C SER A 68 -0.35 2.29 25.70
N ASN A 69 0.68 1.45 25.59
CA ASN A 69 2.04 1.95 25.38
C ASN A 69 2.26 2.20 23.87
N ILE A 70 1.62 3.25 23.35
CA ILE A 70 1.70 3.65 21.93
C ILE A 70 3.17 3.76 21.47
N ALA A 71 4.07 4.19 22.36
CA ALA A 71 5.50 4.27 22.08
C ALA A 71 6.21 2.89 21.98
N ASN A 72 5.85 1.90 22.81
CA ASN A 72 6.47 0.56 22.76
C ASN A 72 5.93 -0.29 21.61
N ASP A 73 4.64 -0.15 21.28
CA ASP A 73 3.95 -0.90 20.21
C ASP A 73 4.37 -0.37 18.82
N LEU A 74 4.50 0.96 18.67
CA LEU A 74 4.83 1.58 17.38
C LEU A 74 6.32 1.47 16.99
N PHE A 75 7.23 1.46 17.97
CA PHE A 75 8.68 1.39 17.73
C PHE A 75 9.33 0.07 18.16
N GLY A 76 8.54 -0.91 18.63
CA GLY A 76 9.02 -2.26 18.89
C GLY A 76 10.14 -2.34 19.94
N VAL A 77 9.91 -1.77 21.13
CA VAL A 77 10.81 -1.96 22.28
C VAL A 77 10.07 -2.50 23.50
N ASP A 78 9.24 -3.53 23.27
CA ASP A 78 8.84 -4.41 24.38
C ASP A 78 9.89 -5.51 24.59
N GLY A 79 11.06 -5.08 25.07
CA GLY A 79 12.11 -5.97 25.54
C GLY A 79 12.11 -6.03 27.07
N THR A 80 12.28 -7.23 27.63
CA THR A 80 12.68 -7.41 29.03
C THR A 80 14.15 -7.02 29.20
N PHE A 81 14.49 -5.74 28.99
CA PHE A 81 15.81 -5.27 29.38
C PHE A 81 15.82 -5.23 30.91
N LYS A 82 16.19 -6.36 31.52
CA LYS A 82 16.53 -6.43 32.93
C LYS A 82 17.57 -5.35 33.16
N LYS A 83 17.26 -4.36 34.00
CA LYS A 83 18.26 -3.41 34.47
C LYS A 83 19.44 -4.23 34.98
N LEU A 84 20.59 -4.05 34.35
CA LEU A 84 21.84 -4.60 34.83
C LEU A 84 22.31 -3.66 35.93
N ASP A 85 22.00 -3.98 37.18
CA ASP A 85 22.66 -3.33 38.32
C ASP A 85 24.09 -3.87 38.37
N ILE A 86 25.04 -2.99 38.09
CA ILE A 86 26.47 -3.26 38.20
C ILE A 86 26.91 -2.72 39.57
N ASP A 87 27.59 -3.57 40.35
CA ASP A 87 28.26 -3.21 41.61
C ASP A 87 29.49 -2.31 41.35
#